data_AF-A0A7I4B6V0-F1
#
_entry.id   AF-A0A7I4B6V0-F1
#
_cell.length_a   1.000
_cell.length_b   1.000
_cell.length_c   1.000
_cell.angle_alpha   90.00
_cell.angle_beta   90.00
_cell.angle_gamma   90.00
#
_symmetry.space_group_name_H-M   'P 1'
#
loop_
_entity.id
_entity.type
_entity.pdbx_description
1 polymer ?
#
loop_
_entity_poly.entity_id
_entity_poly.type
_entity_poly.pdbx_seq_one_letter_code
_entity_poly.pdbx_strand_id
1 'polypeptide(L)'
;MAIRLSTVFASLKEFPHVRYRAPNPHAGGSDSKVTARDFVPTRLAAALWDCLMKFKATLSDFPIAETCELVIVDRRIDPVAPIMHEWTYDAMCNDLLDIDGSKYTYEVTTSSGKKERKEVLLADNDPIWMEIRDLHIADASLQLTEKMQEFGKKNEAAQLRLNNKEGQEISTKEMQKLVQALPQFQDQIDKLSLHIHIATTINDQIKKDGLNDIGKLEQDLVYGEATSKDILSMIDSKQGMSQDNKLRLLLIYAATHPDKLDTAKRLQWTKLAKLSGEDMNTITNLECLGVSLSKKQPEGFSLQFRPRKVSIRPTRKEKNQDEMGWQLSRFYPLIEDVVAELGKNGLPKEQYPYVKLPVSLVGEASVTGQPASAVPLKKPHSVRTIRYNWAAAGKISVGSASSDSGSSTNEPTITGTRIFVFIVGGMTRSELRTMRKLTAQLKREVIIGSTSLDNPQQFLQKLRSLTTIDDID
;
A
#
# COMPACT_ATOMS: atom_id res chain seq x y z
N MET A 1 -16.70 -12.89 -1.84
CA MET A 1 -15.34 -12.55 -1.36
C MET A 1 -14.65 -13.78 -0.76
N ALA A 2 -15.22 -14.40 0.29
CA ALA A 2 -14.67 -15.60 0.95
C ALA A 2 -14.28 -16.72 -0.04
N ILE A 3 -15.15 -17.06 -0.99
CA ILE A 3 -14.88 -18.09 -2.01
C ILE A 3 -13.61 -17.74 -2.82
N ARG A 4 -13.52 -16.52 -3.37
CA ARG A 4 -12.34 -16.07 -4.14
C ARG A 4 -11.06 -16.05 -3.30
N LEU A 5 -11.15 -15.71 -2.03
CA LEU A 5 -10.00 -15.73 -1.12
C LEU A 5 -9.58 -17.18 -0.81
N SER A 6 -10.54 -18.08 -0.60
CA SER A 6 -10.28 -19.50 -0.35
C SER A 6 -9.61 -20.20 -1.53
N THR A 7 -9.92 -19.80 -2.77
CA THR A 7 -9.26 -20.36 -3.96
C THR A 7 -7.78 -19.99 -4.03
N VAL A 8 -7.37 -18.81 -3.52
CA VAL A 8 -5.95 -18.43 -3.43
C VAL A 8 -5.19 -19.40 -2.54
N PHE A 9 -5.73 -19.69 -1.35
CA PHE A 9 -5.13 -20.65 -0.42
C PHE A 9 -5.12 -22.08 -0.99
N ALA A 10 -6.18 -22.49 -1.69
CA ALA A 10 -6.20 -23.77 -2.39
C ALA A 10 -5.12 -23.87 -3.48
N SER A 11 -4.96 -22.83 -4.31
CA SER A 11 -3.95 -22.78 -5.37
C SER A 11 -2.52 -22.75 -4.84
N LEU A 12 -2.28 -22.03 -3.74
CA LEU A 12 -0.96 -21.96 -3.10
C LEU A 12 -0.65 -23.17 -2.20
N LYS A 13 -1.60 -24.10 -2.05
CA LYS A 13 -1.55 -25.24 -1.13
C LYS A 13 -1.20 -24.80 0.30
N GLU A 14 -1.95 -23.83 0.80
CA GLU A 14 -1.72 -23.24 2.12
C GLU A 14 -2.95 -23.26 3.00
N PHE A 15 -2.72 -23.48 4.29
CA PHE A 15 -3.75 -23.46 5.30
C PHE A 15 -3.44 -22.41 6.38
N PRO A 16 -4.17 -21.28 6.43
CA PRO A 16 -3.80 -20.17 7.29
C PRO A 16 -4.33 -20.27 8.73
N HIS A 17 -3.56 -19.74 9.68
CA HIS A 17 -4.09 -19.26 10.95
C HIS A 17 -4.88 -17.96 10.72
N VAL A 18 -6.21 -18.06 10.67
CA VAL A 18 -7.08 -16.92 10.37
C VAL A 18 -7.27 -16.05 11.60
N ARG A 19 -6.77 -14.81 11.52
CA ARG A 19 -7.01 -13.70 12.44
C ARG A 19 -7.84 -12.62 11.75
N TYR A 20 -8.63 -11.90 12.50
CA TYR A 20 -9.43 -10.79 11.98
C TYR A 20 -9.49 -9.65 12.97
N ARG A 21 -9.68 -8.42 12.49
CA ARG A 21 -9.93 -7.27 13.37
C ARG A 21 -11.28 -7.44 14.07
N ALA A 22 -11.27 -7.53 15.40
CA ALA A 22 -12.49 -7.55 16.19
C ALA A 22 -13.21 -6.19 16.15
N PRO A 23 -14.56 -6.18 16.21
CA PRO A 23 -15.31 -4.96 16.46
C PRO A 23 -14.84 -4.38 17.81
N ASN A 24 -14.48 -3.10 17.83
CA ASN A 24 -14.08 -2.44 19.07
C ASN A 24 -15.30 -1.73 19.68
N PRO A 25 -15.88 -2.25 20.78
CA PRO A 25 -17.06 -1.63 21.41
C PRO A 25 -16.76 -0.27 22.05
N HIS A 26 -15.48 0.08 22.23
CA HIS A 26 -15.04 1.37 22.77
C HIS A 26 -14.63 2.36 21.66
N ALA A 27 -14.82 2.01 20.38
CA ALA A 27 -14.39 2.82 19.23
C ALA A 27 -15.20 4.11 18.98
N GLY A 28 -16.27 4.32 19.73
CA GLY A 28 -16.85 5.65 19.94
C GLY A 28 -17.35 5.70 21.37
N GLY A 29 -16.89 6.72 22.11
CA GLY A 29 -17.01 6.76 23.57
C GLY A 29 -18.41 6.43 24.07
N SER A 30 -18.49 5.63 25.15
CA SER A 30 -19.65 5.17 25.95
C SER A 30 -20.97 4.76 25.27
N ASP A 31 -21.25 5.12 24.01
CA ASP A 31 -22.55 4.99 23.33
C ASP A 31 -22.45 4.68 21.83
N SER A 32 -21.26 4.34 21.30
CA SER A 32 -21.16 3.91 19.90
C SER A 32 -21.76 2.51 19.73
N LYS A 33 -23.00 2.47 19.24
CA LYS A 33 -23.64 1.21 18.82
C LYS A 33 -22.72 0.51 17.81
N VAL A 34 -22.30 -0.71 18.14
CA VAL A 34 -21.59 -1.57 17.18
C VAL A 34 -22.51 -1.78 15.99
N THR A 35 -22.10 -1.33 14.82
CA THR A 35 -22.90 -1.43 13.60
C THR A 35 -22.67 -2.78 12.93
N ALA A 36 -23.61 -3.22 12.09
CA ALA A 36 -23.43 -4.43 11.28
C ALA A 36 -22.14 -4.41 10.43
N ARG A 37 -21.65 -3.21 10.10
CA ARG A 37 -20.42 -2.97 9.36
C ARG A 37 -19.15 -3.29 10.18
N ASP A 38 -19.18 -3.21 11.50
CA ASP A 38 -18.03 -3.56 12.36
C ASP A 38 -17.73 -5.07 12.34
N PHE A 39 -18.73 -5.88 12.01
CA PHE A 39 -18.60 -7.34 11.93
C PHE A 39 -18.15 -7.84 10.55
N VAL A 40 -17.84 -6.95 9.58
CA VAL A 40 -17.44 -7.35 8.23
C VAL A 40 -16.19 -8.25 8.23
N PRO A 41 -15.08 -7.91 8.93
CA PRO A 41 -13.93 -8.81 9.05
C PRO A 41 -14.27 -10.16 9.68
N THR A 42 -15.10 -10.16 10.74
CA THR A 42 -15.51 -11.37 11.46
C THR A 42 -16.33 -12.30 10.58
N ARG A 43 -17.34 -11.77 9.87
CA ARG A 43 -18.18 -12.54 8.95
C ARG A 43 -17.38 -13.10 7.78
N LEU A 44 -16.44 -12.32 7.24
CA LEU A 44 -15.55 -12.77 6.18
C LEU A 44 -14.62 -13.88 6.66
N ALA A 45 -14.06 -13.75 7.86
CA ALA A 45 -13.17 -14.75 8.45
C ALA A 45 -13.89 -16.09 8.71
N ALA A 46 -15.11 -16.04 9.26
CA ALA A 46 -15.95 -17.22 9.46
C ALA A 46 -16.30 -17.90 8.13
N ALA A 47 -16.80 -17.15 7.15
CA ALA A 47 -17.14 -17.70 5.84
C ALA A 47 -15.92 -18.26 5.08
N LEU A 48 -14.75 -17.63 5.24
CA LEU A 48 -13.49 -18.15 4.68
C LEU A 48 -13.11 -19.47 5.35
N TRP A 49 -13.22 -19.55 6.67
CA TRP A 49 -12.91 -20.76 7.42
C TRP A 49 -13.78 -21.94 6.98
N ASP A 50 -15.08 -21.72 6.78
CA ASP A 50 -16.00 -22.74 6.27
C ASP A 50 -15.60 -23.24 4.87
N CYS A 51 -15.19 -22.34 3.98
CA CYS A 51 -14.66 -22.72 2.67
C CYS A 51 -13.36 -23.53 2.76
N LEU A 52 -12.44 -23.13 3.64
CA LEU A 52 -11.17 -23.85 3.86
C LEU A 52 -11.40 -25.24 4.46
N MET A 53 -12.35 -25.40 5.37
CA MET A 53 -12.71 -26.72 5.92
C MET A 53 -13.23 -27.67 4.83
N LYS A 54 -14.03 -27.15 3.88
CA LYS A 54 -14.49 -27.94 2.74
C LYS A 54 -13.32 -28.38 1.87
N PHE A 55 -12.38 -27.49 1.56
CA PHE A 55 -11.20 -27.87 0.79
C PHE A 55 -10.31 -28.88 1.51
N LYS A 56 -10.16 -28.77 2.84
CA LYS A 56 -9.47 -29.76 3.65
C LYS A 56 -10.12 -31.14 3.61
N ALA A 57 -11.44 -31.22 3.47
CA ALA A 57 -12.17 -32.48 3.36
C ALA A 57 -12.19 -33.06 1.93
N THR A 58 -12.18 -32.20 0.91
CA THR A 58 -12.35 -32.60 -0.50
C THR A 58 -11.03 -32.81 -1.25
N LEU A 59 -9.97 -32.05 -0.92
CA LEU A 59 -8.68 -32.10 -1.63
C LEU A 59 -7.67 -32.95 -0.86
N SER A 60 -7.18 -34.03 -1.49
CA SER A 60 -6.17 -34.93 -0.91
C SER A 60 -4.82 -34.26 -0.63
N ASP A 61 -4.48 -33.24 -1.42
CA ASP A 61 -3.18 -32.55 -1.40
C ASP A 61 -3.16 -31.29 -0.51
N PHE A 62 -4.26 -30.99 0.18
CA PHE A 62 -4.37 -29.77 0.98
C PHE A 62 -3.74 -29.96 2.38
N PRO A 63 -3.03 -28.96 2.93
CA PRO A 63 -2.36 -29.11 4.22
C PRO A 63 -3.33 -29.45 5.36
N ILE A 64 -2.96 -30.43 6.18
CA ILE A 64 -3.74 -30.85 7.36
C ILE A 64 -3.53 -29.87 8.53
N ALA A 65 -2.32 -29.34 8.67
CA ALA A 65 -1.91 -28.38 9.68
C ALA A 65 -1.70 -26.99 9.07
N GLU A 66 -1.81 -25.96 9.91
CA GLU A 66 -1.70 -24.57 9.50
C GLU A 66 -0.26 -24.23 9.07
N THR A 67 -0.10 -23.71 7.85
CA THR A 67 1.20 -23.45 7.19
C THR A 67 1.57 -21.96 7.12
N CYS A 68 0.58 -21.07 7.21
CA CYS A 68 0.76 -19.63 7.08
C CYS A 68 -0.11 -18.86 8.09
N GLU A 69 0.04 -17.54 8.11
CA GLU A 69 -0.80 -16.64 8.92
C GLU A 69 -1.64 -15.76 8.00
N LEU A 70 -2.89 -15.49 8.37
CA LEU A 70 -3.75 -14.55 7.66
C LEU A 70 -4.34 -13.55 8.64
N VAL A 71 -4.22 -12.26 8.34
CA VAL A 71 -4.95 -11.20 9.03
C VAL A 71 -5.94 -10.51 8.09
N ILE A 72 -7.21 -10.49 8.48
CA ILE A 72 -8.29 -9.82 7.76
C ILE A 72 -8.61 -8.50 8.48
N VAL A 73 -8.49 -7.40 7.75
CA VAL A 73 -8.80 -6.04 8.23
C VAL A 73 -9.79 -5.35 7.28
N ASP A 74 -10.36 -4.25 7.75
CA ASP A 74 -11.23 -3.37 6.97
C ASP A 74 -10.60 -1.97 6.91
N ARG A 75 -10.90 -1.19 5.87
CA ARG A 75 -10.41 0.16 5.60
C ARG A 75 -10.60 1.13 6.77
N ARG A 76 -11.55 0.82 7.66
CA ARG A 76 -11.74 1.44 8.98
C ARG A 76 -10.47 1.48 9.83
N ILE A 77 -9.44 0.69 9.54
CA ILE A 77 -8.18 0.69 10.29
C ILE A 77 -7.40 1.98 10.06
N ASP A 78 -7.44 2.46 8.83
CA ASP A 78 -6.70 3.63 8.41
C ASP A 78 -7.43 4.29 7.23
N PRO A 79 -8.35 5.24 7.50
CA PRO A 79 -9.01 6.00 6.45
C PRO A 79 -8.12 7.11 5.87
N VAL A 80 -6.92 7.36 6.44
CA VAL A 80 -6.02 8.45 6.02
C VAL A 80 -5.08 7.98 4.92
N ALA A 81 -4.58 6.75 4.98
CA ALA A 81 -3.69 6.17 3.97
C ALA A 81 -4.15 6.35 2.51
N PRO A 82 -5.43 6.14 2.14
CA PRO A 82 -5.89 6.35 0.77
C PRO A 82 -6.09 7.82 0.37
N ILE A 83 -5.99 8.77 1.30
CA ILE A 83 -6.27 10.19 1.07
C ILE A 83 -4.98 11.01 0.96
N MET A 84 -3.91 10.62 1.65
CA MET A 84 -2.65 11.34 1.67
C MET A 84 -1.95 11.32 0.31
N HIS A 85 -1.22 12.39 -0.03
CA HIS A 85 -0.26 12.33 -1.13
C HIS A 85 0.94 11.47 -0.71
N GLU A 86 1.25 10.47 -1.52
CA GLU A 86 2.41 9.60 -1.30
C GLU A 86 3.49 9.90 -2.34
N TRP A 87 4.71 10.14 -1.86
CA TRP A 87 5.83 10.67 -2.65
C TRP A 87 6.71 9.60 -3.31
N THR A 88 6.22 8.37 -3.41
CA THR A 88 6.91 7.30 -4.15
C THR A 88 6.57 7.37 -5.62
N TYR A 89 7.46 6.86 -6.47
CA TYR A 89 7.27 6.93 -7.92
C TYR A 89 5.95 6.28 -8.37
N ASP A 90 5.66 5.04 -7.94
CA ASP A 90 4.41 4.33 -8.29
C ASP A 90 3.17 5.07 -7.79
N ALA A 91 3.17 5.54 -6.55
CA ALA A 91 2.02 6.24 -5.99
C ALA A 91 1.77 7.58 -6.67
N MET A 92 2.81 8.38 -6.92
CA MET A 92 2.69 9.66 -7.63
C MET A 92 2.21 9.47 -9.06
N CYS A 93 2.65 8.42 -9.75
CA CYS A 93 2.15 8.09 -11.09
C CYS A 93 0.62 7.89 -11.07
N ASN A 94 0.10 7.12 -10.11
CA ASN A 94 -1.34 6.81 -10.04
C ASN A 94 -2.20 7.92 -9.40
N ASP A 95 -1.58 8.87 -8.69
CA ASP A 95 -2.26 10.02 -8.07
C ASP A 95 -2.35 11.21 -9.04
N LEU A 96 -1.26 11.49 -9.79
CA LEU A 96 -1.16 12.71 -10.62
C LEU A 96 -1.37 12.47 -12.11
N LEU A 97 -1.22 11.24 -12.59
CA LEU A 97 -1.38 10.89 -14.01
C LEU A 97 -2.65 10.06 -14.21
N ASP A 98 -3.22 10.18 -15.41
CA ASP A 98 -4.36 9.38 -15.82
C ASP A 98 -3.90 7.97 -16.24
N ILE A 99 -3.82 7.08 -15.25
CA ILE A 99 -3.45 5.68 -15.43
C ILE A 99 -4.69 4.81 -15.20
N ASP A 100 -5.09 4.07 -16.22
CA ASP A 100 -6.16 3.07 -16.12
C ASP A 100 -5.55 1.69 -15.81
N GLY A 101 -5.50 1.35 -14.52
CA GLY A 101 -4.88 0.12 -14.02
C GLY A 101 -3.36 0.12 -14.17
N SER A 102 -2.88 -0.44 -15.29
CA SER A 102 -1.44 -0.46 -15.65
C SER A 102 -1.17 0.30 -16.95
N LYS A 103 -2.18 0.93 -17.54
CA LYS A 103 -2.09 1.56 -18.86
C LYS A 103 -1.88 3.06 -18.69
N TYR A 104 -0.70 3.52 -19.08
CA TYR A 104 -0.36 4.94 -19.16
C TYR A 104 -0.48 5.42 -20.61
N THR A 105 -1.14 6.57 -20.78
CA THR A 105 -1.32 7.18 -22.11
C THR A 105 -0.66 8.56 -22.11
N TYR A 106 0.21 8.82 -23.09
CA TYR A 106 0.86 10.12 -23.24
C TYR A 106 0.89 10.60 -24.69
N GLU A 107 0.91 11.92 -24.86
CA GLU A 107 0.99 12.55 -26.18
C GLU A 107 2.46 12.73 -26.59
N VAL A 108 2.83 12.19 -27.75
CA VAL A 108 4.13 12.40 -28.37
C VAL A 108 3.94 13.30 -29.58
N THR A 109 4.78 14.33 -29.71
CA THR A 109 4.81 15.13 -30.95
C THR A 109 5.80 14.48 -31.90
N THR A 110 5.29 13.88 -32.98
CA THR A 110 6.11 13.28 -34.02
C THR A 110 6.84 14.37 -34.82
N SER A 111 7.92 14.04 -35.52
CA SER A 111 8.70 14.98 -36.37
C SER A 111 7.86 15.76 -37.40
N SER A 112 6.65 15.28 -37.70
CA SER A 112 5.66 15.94 -38.55
C SER A 112 4.74 16.94 -37.83
N GLY A 113 5.00 17.27 -36.55
CA GLY A 113 4.21 18.20 -35.74
C GLY A 113 2.82 17.69 -35.31
N LYS A 114 2.46 16.46 -35.66
CA LYS A 114 1.20 15.82 -35.21
C LYS A 114 1.39 15.24 -33.81
N LYS A 115 0.42 15.52 -32.93
CA LYS A 115 0.30 14.87 -31.62
C LYS A 115 -0.27 13.48 -31.81
N GLU A 116 0.51 12.46 -31.47
CA GLU A 116 0.08 11.06 -31.47
C GLU A 116 -0.04 10.57 -30.04
N ARG A 117 -1.14 9.87 -29.74
CA ARG A 117 -1.42 9.31 -28.42
C ARG A 117 -0.81 7.92 -28.34
N LYS A 118 0.25 7.76 -27.54
CA LYS A 118 0.93 6.47 -27.33
C LYS A 118 0.47 5.86 -26.01
N GLU A 119 0.26 4.55 -26.03
CA GLU A 119 -0.17 3.77 -24.87
C GLU A 119 0.96 2.83 -24.46
N VAL A 120 1.30 2.83 -23.17
CA VAL A 120 2.34 1.95 -22.60
C VAL A 120 1.82 1.29 -21.34
N LEU A 121 2.27 0.05 -21.12
CA LEU A 121 1.95 -0.72 -19.92
C LEU A 121 3.09 -0.59 -18.91
N LEU A 122 2.77 -0.06 -17.74
CA LEU A 122 3.64 -0.02 -16.56
C LEU A 122 3.39 -1.30 -15.76
N ALA A 123 4.24 -2.30 -15.96
CA ALA A 123 4.10 -3.61 -15.34
C ALA A 123 5.45 -4.17 -14.85
N ASP A 124 5.38 -5.28 -14.11
CA ASP A 124 6.55 -5.93 -13.49
C ASP A 124 7.54 -6.53 -14.52
N ASN A 125 7.21 -6.50 -15.81
CA ASN A 125 8.11 -6.88 -16.90
C ASN A 125 9.13 -5.78 -17.26
N ASP A 126 8.93 -4.56 -16.78
CA ASP A 126 9.88 -3.46 -16.96
C ASP A 126 10.90 -3.44 -15.80
N PRO A 127 12.19 -3.72 -16.07
CA PRO A 127 13.21 -3.71 -15.02
C PRO A 127 13.44 -2.31 -14.44
N ILE A 128 13.30 -1.24 -15.25
CA ILE A 128 13.48 0.13 -14.77
C ILE A 128 12.37 0.46 -13.77
N TRP A 129 11.13 0.14 -14.10
CA TRP A 129 9.98 0.28 -13.19
C TRP A 129 10.20 -0.44 -11.86
N MET A 130 10.63 -1.71 -11.90
CA MET A 130 10.86 -2.51 -10.69
C MET A 130 11.88 -1.90 -9.74
N GLU A 131 12.90 -1.23 -10.27
CA GLU A 131 13.94 -0.57 -9.48
C GLU A 131 13.49 0.77 -8.89
N ILE A 132 12.72 1.57 -9.64
CA ILE A 132 12.37 2.95 -9.24
C ILE A 132 11.02 3.06 -8.51
N ARG A 133 10.10 2.10 -8.69
CA ARG A 133 8.69 2.21 -8.25
C ARG A 133 8.50 2.53 -6.77
N ASP A 134 9.37 1.99 -5.92
CA ASP A 134 9.29 2.10 -4.46
C ASP A 134 10.16 3.26 -3.91
N LEU A 135 10.95 3.92 -4.77
CA LEU A 135 11.79 5.06 -4.41
C LEU A 135 11.00 6.36 -4.31
N HIS A 136 11.53 7.30 -3.53
CA HIS A 136 11.00 8.67 -3.49
C HIS A 136 11.19 9.34 -4.86
N ILE A 137 10.24 10.18 -5.29
CA ILE A 137 10.23 10.81 -6.63
C ILE A 137 11.52 11.59 -6.94
N ALA A 138 12.14 12.22 -5.93
CA ALA A 138 13.41 12.92 -6.08
C ALA A 138 14.57 11.95 -6.36
N ASP A 139 14.66 10.86 -5.60
CA ASP A 139 15.69 9.82 -5.77
C ASP A 139 15.49 9.09 -7.10
N ALA A 140 14.25 8.79 -7.48
CA ALA A 140 13.91 8.18 -8.76
C ALA A 140 14.33 9.09 -9.93
N SER A 141 14.08 10.40 -9.86
CA SER A 141 14.47 11.36 -10.91
C SER A 141 16.00 11.44 -11.07
N LEU A 142 16.74 11.42 -9.96
CA LEU A 142 18.20 11.39 -9.97
C LEU A 142 18.72 10.09 -10.59
N GLN A 143 18.22 8.94 -10.12
CA GLN A 143 18.65 7.63 -10.59
C GLN A 143 18.36 7.44 -12.09
N LEU A 144 17.23 7.93 -12.59
CA LEU A 144 16.91 7.91 -14.03
C LEU A 144 17.90 8.74 -14.85
N THR A 145 18.28 9.91 -14.36
CA THR A 145 19.25 10.80 -15.03
C THR A 145 20.64 10.16 -15.04
N GLU A 146 21.08 9.61 -13.91
CA GLU A 146 22.35 8.90 -13.79
C GLU A 146 22.42 7.68 -14.71
N LYS A 147 21.36 6.86 -14.75
CA LYS A 147 21.27 5.72 -15.67
C LYS A 147 21.36 6.14 -17.13
N MET A 148 20.74 7.26 -17.51
CA MET A 148 20.81 7.77 -18.89
C MET A 148 22.23 8.22 -19.25
N GLN A 149 22.92 8.88 -18.32
CA GLN A 149 24.32 9.28 -18.51
C GLN A 149 25.27 8.07 -18.56
N GLU A 150 25.08 7.08 -17.68
CA GLU A 150 25.86 5.85 -17.69
C GLU A 150 25.65 5.05 -18.97
N PHE A 151 24.42 4.99 -19.47
CA PHE A 151 24.11 4.33 -20.73
C PHE A 151 24.83 5.00 -21.91
N GLY A 152 24.85 6.34 -21.94
CA GLY A 152 25.58 7.12 -22.94
C GLY A 152 27.11 6.94 -22.87
N LYS A 153 27.67 6.65 -21.69
CA LYS A 153 29.11 6.42 -21.49
C LYS A 153 29.53 4.98 -21.81
N LYS A 154 28.73 3.98 -21.41
CA LYS A 154 29.07 2.56 -21.52
C LYS A 154 28.87 2.00 -22.93
N ASN A 155 28.05 2.63 -23.77
CA ASN A 155 27.74 2.14 -25.12
C ASN A 155 28.24 3.09 -26.21
N GLU A 156 29.33 2.73 -26.88
CA GLU A 156 29.79 3.38 -28.13
C GLU A 156 28.69 3.37 -29.22
N ALA A 157 27.83 2.35 -29.24
CA ALA A 157 26.63 2.27 -30.08
C ALA A 157 25.60 3.38 -29.82
N ALA A 158 25.44 3.76 -28.55
CA ALA A 158 24.51 4.80 -28.14
C ALA A 158 25.08 6.19 -28.45
N GLN A 159 26.41 6.35 -28.39
CA GLN A 159 27.08 7.57 -28.86
C GLN A 159 26.87 7.82 -30.36
N LEU A 160 26.83 6.79 -31.21
CA LEU A 160 26.53 6.93 -32.64
C LEU A 160 25.10 7.44 -32.92
N ARG A 161 24.13 7.17 -32.04
CA ARG A 161 22.75 7.66 -32.15
C ARG A 161 22.55 9.03 -31.50
N LEU A 162 23.26 9.30 -30.40
CA LEU A 162 23.16 10.55 -29.64
C LEU A 162 24.04 11.67 -30.24
N ASN A 163 25.17 11.30 -30.84
CA ASN A 163 26.10 12.18 -31.53
C ASN A 163 26.32 11.61 -32.94
N ASN A 164 25.69 12.20 -33.95
CA ASN A 164 26.02 11.99 -35.36
C ASN A 164 27.46 12.48 -35.65
N LYS A 165 28.48 11.73 -35.22
CA LYS A 165 29.89 11.98 -35.59
C LYS A 165 30.47 10.73 -36.23
N GLU A 166 30.57 10.81 -37.55
CA GLU A 166 31.29 9.88 -38.43
C GLU A 166 32.79 9.88 -38.05
N GLY A 167 33.40 8.70 -37.88
CA GLY A 167 34.87 8.62 -37.93
C GLY A 167 35.61 7.57 -37.10
N GLN A 168 34.98 6.58 -36.46
CA GLN A 168 35.71 5.47 -35.83
C GLN A 168 35.55 4.16 -36.62
N GLU A 169 36.67 3.57 -37.03
CA GLU A 169 36.71 2.23 -37.65
C GLU A 169 36.42 1.17 -36.58
N ILE A 170 35.20 0.63 -36.62
CA ILE A 170 34.75 -0.45 -35.72
C ILE A 170 35.11 -1.80 -36.36
N SER A 171 35.66 -2.73 -35.56
CA SER A 171 36.02 -4.08 -36.03
C SER A 171 34.78 -4.84 -36.54
N THR A 172 34.90 -5.64 -37.60
CA THR A 172 33.76 -6.35 -38.22
C THR A 172 33.03 -7.32 -37.27
N LYS A 173 33.74 -7.90 -36.30
CA LYS A 173 33.14 -8.73 -35.23
C LYS A 173 32.40 -7.90 -34.18
N GLU A 174 32.89 -6.70 -33.89
CA GLU A 174 32.24 -5.75 -32.98
C GLU A 174 30.99 -5.18 -33.64
N MET A 175 31.04 -4.86 -34.93
CA MET A 175 29.88 -4.46 -35.74
C MET A 175 28.78 -5.54 -35.74
N GLN A 176 29.13 -6.82 -35.84
CA GLN A 176 28.16 -7.92 -35.78
C GLN A 176 27.46 -8.02 -34.42
N LYS A 177 28.23 -7.93 -33.33
CA LYS A 177 27.68 -7.90 -31.96
C LYS A 177 26.84 -6.65 -31.73
N LEU A 178 27.27 -5.51 -32.29
CA LEU A 178 26.56 -4.23 -32.25
C LEU A 178 25.19 -4.37 -32.90
N VAL A 179 25.13 -4.85 -34.16
CA VAL A 179 23.88 -5.02 -34.92
C VAL A 179 22.90 -5.94 -34.20
N GLN A 180 23.39 -7.02 -33.57
CA GLN A 180 22.54 -7.93 -32.81
C GLN A 180 22.02 -7.30 -31.50
N ALA A 181 22.79 -6.41 -30.87
CA ALA A 181 22.42 -5.75 -29.63
C ALA A 181 21.60 -4.46 -29.83
N LEU A 182 21.59 -3.87 -31.04
CA LEU A 182 20.85 -2.64 -31.36
C LEU A 182 19.36 -2.68 -30.96
N PRO A 183 18.58 -3.75 -31.24
CA PRO A 183 17.17 -3.79 -30.85
C PRO A 183 16.98 -3.79 -29.33
N GLN A 184 17.86 -4.47 -28.60
CA GLN A 184 17.81 -4.52 -27.14
C GLN A 184 18.17 -3.16 -26.53
N PHE A 185 19.15 -2.46 -27.10
CA PHE A 185 19.50 -1.11 -26.69
C PHE A 185 18.39 -0.11 -26.98
N GLN A 186 17.71 -0.24 -28.11
CA GLN A 186 16.57 0.61 -28.45
C GLN A 186 15.44 0.44 -27.41
N ASP A 187 15.10 -0.80 -27.05
CA ASP A 187 14.08 -1.07 -26.03
C ASP A 187 14.46 -0.47 -24.66
N GLN A 188 15.73 -0.58 -24.25
CA GLN A 188 16.21 0.03 -23.00
C GLN A 188 16.16 1.56 -23.02
N ILE A 189 16.57 2.19 -24.13
CA ILE A 189 16.49 3.65 -24.29
C ILE A 189 15.02 4.10 -24.27
N ASP A 190 14.13 3.38 -24.96
CA ASP A 190 12.72 3.73 -25.04
C ASP A 190 12.05 3.68 -23.66
N LYS A 191 12.33 2.64 -22.87
CA LYS A 191 11.84 2.51 -21.48
C LYS A 191 12.43 3.57 -20.56
N LEU A 192 13.72 3.84 -20.66
CA LEU A 192 14.38 4.86 -19.84
C LEU A 192 13.85 6.27 -20.17
N SER A 193 13.71 6.57 -21.46
CA SER A 193 13.16 7.84 -21.95
C SER A 193 11.71 8.02 -21.50
N LEU A 194 10.91 6.95 -21.51
CA LEU A 194 9.55 6.96 -20.98
C LEU A 194 9.54 7.33 -19.48
N HIS A 195 10.35 6.68 -18.66
CA HIS A 195 10.37 6.96 -17.22
C HIS A 195 10.89 8.37 -16.88
N ILE A 196 11.85 8.89 -17.66
CA ILE A 196 12.28 10.30 -17.57
C ILE A 196 11.14 11.24 -17.93
N HIS A 197 10.40 10.95 -18.99
CA HIS A 197 9.23 11.75 -19.39
C HIS A 197 8.15 11.76 -18.31
N ILE A 198 7.83 10.59 -17.74
CA ILE A 198 6.89 10.44 -16.62
C ILE A 198 7.36 11.25 -15.40
N ALA A 199 8.64 11.09 -14.99
CA ALA A 199 9.20 11.82 -13.86
C ALA A 199 9.17 13.34 -14.06
N THR A 200 9.45 13.80 -15.28
CA THR A 200 9.39 15.23 -15.64
C THR A 200 7.94 15.75 -15.54
N THR A 201 6.99 15.01 -16.10
CA THR A 201 5.55 15.37 -16.07
C THR A 201 5.03 15.45 -14.64
N ILE A 202 5.41 14.50 -13.78
CA ILE A 202 5.08 14.49 -12.35
C ILE A 202 5.66 15.72 -11.66
N ASN A 203 6.95 16.02 -11.89
CA ASN A 203 7.60 17.19 -11.28
C ASN A 203 6.98 18.52 -11.72
N ASP A 204 6.55 18.62 -12.97
CA ASP A 204 5.85 19.81 -13.48
C ASP A 204 4.46 19.95 -12.83
N GLN A 205 3.73 18.85 -12.65
CA GLN A 205 2.43 18.86 -11.95
C GLN A 205 2.58 19.21 -10.46
N ILE A 206 3.60 18.68 -9.77
CA ILE A 206 3.93 19.01 -8.37
C ILE A 206 4.16 20.52 -8.21
N LYS A 207 4.90 21.14 -9.13
CA LYS A 207 5.18 22.58 -9.11
C LYS A 207 3.93 23.40 -9.42
N LYS A 208 3.18 23.01 -10.45
CA LYS A 208 1.96 23.70 -10.90
C LYS A 208 0.90 23.77 -9.81
N ASP A 209 0.65 22.66 -9.13
CA ASP A 209 -0.36 22.59 -8.07
C ASP A 209 0.18 23.02 -6.70
N GLY A 210 1.49 23.27 -6.60
CA GLY A 210 2.16 23.61 -5.34
C GLY A 210 2.02 22.50 -4.30
N LEU A 211 2.13 21.24 -4.72
CA LEU A 211 1.91 20.05 -3.86
C LEU A 211 2.92 19.95 -2.72
N ASN A 212 4.08 20.58 -2.80
CA ASN A 212 5.07 20.58 -1.71
C ASN A 212 4.49 21.18 -0.42
N ASP A 213 3.82 22.33 -0.51
CA ASP A 213 3.24 22.95 0.69
C ASP A 213 2.02 22.16 1.19
N ILE A 214 1.21 21.63 0.26
CA ILE A 214 0.04 20.81 0.59
C ILE A 214 0.50 19.53 1.31
N GLY A 215 1.46 18.82 0.74
CA GLY A 215 2.02 17.61 1.32
C GLY A 215 2.67 17.87 2.69
N LYS A 216 3.34 19.02 2.88
CA LYS A 216 3.85 19.41 4.21
C LYS A 216 2.71 19.55 5.22
N LEU A 217 1.66 20.30 4.87
CA LEU A 217 0.50 20.47 5.74
C LEU A 217 -0.20 19.13 6.01
N GLU A 218 -0.32 18.24 5.03
CA GLU A 218 -0.85 16.90 5.22
C GLU A 218 -0.08 16.11 6.28
N GLN A 219 1.26 16.12 6.22
CA GLN A 219 2.11 15.48 7.24
C GLN A 219 1.87 16.11 8.62
N ASP A 220 1.92 17.45 8.71
CA ASP A 220 1.75 18.18 9.97
C ASP A 220 0.35 17.91 10.58
N LEU A 221 -0.69 17.74 9.76
CA LEU A 221 -2.04 17.39 10.19
C LEU A 221 -2.14 15.96 10.74
N VAL A 222 -1.38 15.02 10.19
CA VAL A 222 -1.36 13.62 10.66
C VAL A 222 -0.66 13.50 12.01
N TYR A 223 0.41 14.25 12.23
CA TYR A 223 1.16 14.24 13.49
C TYR A 223 0.62 15.24 14.54
N GLY A 224 -0.40 16.03 14.19
CA GLY A 224 -1.05 16.97 15.10
C GLY A 224 -0.27 18.27 15.32
N GLU A 225 0.69 18.57 14.45
CA GLU A 225 1.51 19.78 14.44
C GLU A 225 0.76 20.96 13.78
N ALA A 226 -0.25 20.66 12.94
CA ALA A 226 -1.09 21.66 12.27
C ALA A 226 -2.55 21.66 12.75
N THR A 227 -3.23 22.78 12.53
CA THR A 227 -4.60 23.05 12.95
C THR A 227 -5.52 23.38 11.76
N SER A 228 -6.82 23.50 12.03
CA SER A 228 -7.79 23.91 11.01
C SER A 228 -7.53 25.33 10.49
N LYS A 229 -6.83 26.18 11.25
CA LYS A 229 -6.49 27.54 10.80
C LYS A 229 -5.46 27.51 9.68
N ASP A 230 -4.51 26.58 9.75
CA ASP A 230 -3.45 26.44 8.75
C ASP A 230 -4.02 25.95 7.42
N ILE A 231 -5.02 25.06 7.46
CA ILE A 231 -5.80 24.66 6.29
C ILE A 231 -6.50 25.87 5.65
N LEU A 232 -7.20 26.67 6.46
CA LEU A 232 -7.93 27.83 5.95
C LEU A 232 -6.97 28.88 5.36
N SER A 233 -5.86 29.16 6.06
CA SER A 233 -4.82 30.05 5.56
C SER A 233 -4.25 29.57 4.22
N MET A 234 -4.05 28.25 4.05
CA MET A 234 -3.59 27.68 2.79
C MET A 234 -4.62 27.81 1.67
N ILE A 235 -5.89 27.55 1.96
CA ILE A 235 -6.99 27.71 1.00
C ILE A 235 -7.14 29.17 0.55
N ASP A 236 -7.01 30.12 1.48
CA ASP A 236 -7.09 31.55 1.20
C ASP A 236 -5.88 32.04 0.37
N SER A 237 -4.68 31.54 0.70
CA SER A 237 -3.44 31.91 0.00
C SER A 237 -3.36 31.31 -1.41
N LYS A 238 -3.93 30.12 -1.62
CA LYS A 238 -3.88 29.37 -2.88
C LYS A 238 -5.27 29.20 -3.50
N GLN A 239 -5.86 30.30 -3.98
CA GLN A 239 -7.20 30.28 -4.59
C GLN A 239 -7.31 29.34 -5.82
N GLY A 240 -6.19 29.05 -6.50
CA GLY A 240 -6.11 28.10 -7.61
C GLY A 240 -6.01 26.62 -7.24
N MET A 241 -6.07 26.27 -5.95
CA MET A 241 -5.99 24.86 -5.50
C MET A 241 -7.17 24.03 -6.01
N SER A 242 -6.88 22.82 -6.51
CA SER A 242 -7.90 21.85 -6.92
C SER A 242 -8.89 21.53 -5.77
N GLN A 243 -10.15 21.30 -6.13
CA GLN A 243 -11.19 20.94 -5.15
C GLN A 243 -10.88 19.61 -4.46
N ASP A 244 -10.27 18.66 -5.18
CA ASP A 244 -9.89 17.38 -4.60
C ASP A 244 -8.81 17.56 -3.51
N ASN A 245 -7.84 18.44 -3.71
CA ASN A 245 -6.81 18.73 -2.70
C ASN A 245 -7.39 19.42 -1.46
N LYS A 246 -8.37 20.33 -1.65
CA LYS A 246 -9.13 20.91 -0.52
C LYS A 246 -9.86 19.84 0.26
N LEU A 247 -10.58 18.96 -0.43
CA LEU A 247 -11.33 17.88 0.18
C LEU A 247 -10.41 16.90 0.93
N ARG A 248 -9.27 16.52 0.33
CA ARG A 248 -8.25 15.65 0.97
C ARG A 248 -7.77 16.22 2.30
N LEU A 249 -7.36 17.49 2.34
CA LEU A 249 -6.91 18.17 3.57
C LEU A 249 -7.98 18.14 4.67
N LEU A 250 -9.24 18.38 4.31
CA LEU A 250 -10.36 18.39 5.25
C LEU A 250 -10.69 16.99 5.76
N LEU A 251 -10.64 15.98 4.89
CA LEU A 251 -10.84 14.58 5.27
C LEU A 251 -9.72 14.08 6.18
N ILE A 252 -8.46 14.46 5.92
CA ILE A 252 -7.32 14.15 6.80
C ILE A 252 -7.55 14.78 8.17
N TYR A 253 -7.92 16.07 8.25
CA TYR A 253 -8.22 16.72 9.52
C TYR A 253 -9.38 16.04 10.25
N ALA A 254 -10.47 15.71 9.54
CA ALA A 254 -11.63 15.04 10.13
C ALA A 254 -11.26 13.65 10.67
N ALA A 255 -10.40 12.92 9.98
CA ALA A 255 -9.95 11.59 10.39
C ALA A 255 -8.93 11.60 11.55
N THR A 256 -8.09 12.64 11.68
CA THR A 256 -7.08 12.79 12.74
C THR A 256 -7.62 13.50 13.98
N HIS A 257 -8.58 14.41 13.80
CA HIS A 257 -9.18 15.22 14.86
C HIS A 257 -10.71 15.08 14.96
N PRO A 258 -11.26 13.87 15.15
CA PRO A 258 -12.70 13.62 15.21
C PRO A 258 -13.43 14.50 16.25
N ASP A 259 -12.84 14.68 17.44
CA ASP A 259 -13.41 15.44 18.56
C ASP A 259 -13.43 16.98 18.37
N LYS A 260 -12.77 17.50 17.34
CA LYS A 260 -12.58 18.95 17.12
C LYS A 260 -13.46 19.49 15.98
N LEU A 261 -14.29 18.66 15.37
CA LEU A 261 -15.16 19.05 14.26
C LEU A 261 -16.52 19.49 14.82
N ASP A 262 -16.76 20.80 14.81
CA ASP A 262 -18.00 21.40 15.31
C ASP A 262 -18.87 21.88 14.14
N THR A 263 -20.18 22.01 14.36
CA THR A 263 -21.15 22.47 13.35
C THR A 263 -20.77 23.85 12.79
N ALA A 264 -20.22 24.73 13.64
CA ALA A 264 -19.71 26.04 13.21
C ALA A 264 -18.51 25.92 12.25
N LYS A 265 -17.59 24.98 12.49
CA LYS A 265 -16.44 24.73 11.61
C LYS A 265 -16.88 24.13 10.27
N ARG A 266 -17.85 23.21 10.29
CA ARG A 266 -18.45 22.68 9.04
C ARG A 266 -18.99 23.82 8.18
N LEU A 267 -19.78 24.72 8.77
CA LEU A 267 -20.32 25.88 8.06
C LEU A 267 -19.23 26.82 7.54
N GLN A 268 -18.17 27.03 8.32
CA GLN A 268 -17.01 27.82 7.92
C GLN A 268 -16.29 27.18 6.71
N TRP A 269 -16.11 25.86 6.72
CA TRP A 269 -15.48 25.13 5.63
C TRP A 269 -16.32 25.17 4.35
N THR A 270 -17.64 24.97 4.45
CA THR A 270 -18.53 25.08 3.28
C THR A 270 -18.42 26.47 2.64
N LYS A 271 -18.38 27.54 3.47
CA LYS A 271 -18.28 28.92 2.98
C LYS A 271 -16.91 29.25 2.39
N LEU A 272 -15.82 28.91 3.07
CA LEU A 272 -14.46 29.30 2.67
C LEU A 272 -13.89 28.41 1.56
N ALA A 273 -14.11 27.11 1.63
CA ALA A 273 -13.58 26.17 0.65
C ALA A 273 -14.44 26.07 -0.63
N LYS A 274 -15.63 26.70 -0.66
CA LYS A 274 -16.61 26.63 -1.77
C LYS A 274 -16.94 25.18 -2.15
N LEU A 275 -17.08 24.32 -1.14
CA LEU A 275 -17.36 22.89 -1.34
C LEU A 275 -18.79 22.68 -1.82
N SER A 276 -18.97 21.67 -2.68
CA SER A 276 -20.30 21.21 -3.06
C SER A 276 -21.00 20.51 -1.89
N GLY A 277 -22.33 20.36 -1.97
CA GLY A 277 -23.07 19.53 -1.01
C GLY A 277 -22.57 18.08 -1.00
N GLU A 278 -22.14 17.56 -2.15
CA GLU A 278 -21.58 16.22 -2.29
C GLU A 278 -20.25 16.05 -1.54
N ASP A 279 -19.39 17.07 -1.55
CA ASP A 279 -18.12 17.05 -0.82
C ASP A 279 -18.34 17.04 0.70
N MET A 280 -19.37 17.75 1.18
CA MET A 280 -19.75 17.72 2.60
C MET A 280 -20.36 16.38 3.02
N ASN A 281 -21.13 15.74 2.13
CA ASN A 281 -21.60 14.37 2.34
C ASN A 281 -20.41 13.40 2.41
N THR A 282 -19.40 13.58 1.56
CA THR A 282 -18.16 12.79 1.58
C THR A 282 -17.46 12.87 2.94
N ILE A 283 -17.37 14.07 3.52
CA ILE A 283 -16.81 14.26 4.88
C ILE A 283 -17.66 13.52 5.92
N THR A 284 -19.00 13.61 5.82
CA THR A 284 -19.92 12.91 6.74
C THR A 284 -19.81 11.39 6.59
N ASN A 285 -19.59 10.89 5.38
CA ASN A 285 -19.42 9.47 5.07
C ASN A 285 -18.17 8.86 5.70
N LEU A 286 -17.24 9.66 6.21
CA LEU A 286 -16.18 9.15 7.07
C LEU A 286 -16.71 8.47 8.35
N GLU A 287 -17.93 8.82 8.81
CA GLU A 287 -18.61 8.10 9.89
C GLU A 287 -18.86 6.63 9.51
N CYS A 288 -19.14 6.35 8.23
CA CYS A 288 -19.26 4.99 7.70
C CYS A 288 -17.95 4.19 7.80
N LEU A 289 -16.80 4.87 7.88
CA LEU A 289 -15.48 4.28 8.11
C LEU A 289 -15.06 4.29 9.60
N GLY A 290 -16.01 4.54 10.51
CA GLY A 290 -15.78 4.55 11.95
C GLY A 290 -15.03 5.79 12.44
N VAL A 291 -15.10 6.92 11.71
CA VAL A 291 -14.65 8.23 12.21
C VAL A 291 -15.81 8.88 12.96
N SER A 292 -15.77 8.98 14.28
CA SER A 292 -16.84 9.67 15.04
C SER A 292 -16.69 11.19 14.88
N LEU A 293 -17.47 11.84 14.02
CA LEU A 293 -17.30 13.27 13.71
C LEU A 293 -18.09 14.22 14.63
N SER A 294 -18.82 13.71 15.62
CA SER A 294 -19.76 14.52 16.41
C SER A 294 -19.62 14.27 17.92
N LYS A 295 -19.50 15.35 18.70
CA LYS A 295 -19.80 15.33 20.15
C LYS A 295 -21.30 15.49 20.32
N LYS A 296 -22.01 14.45 20.75
CA LYS A 296 -23.31 14.68 21.41
C LYS A 296 -23.02 15.32 22.77
N GLN A 297 -23.68 16.44 23.08
CA GLN A 297 -23.64 16.98 24.43
C GLN A 297 -24.21 15.91 25.39
N PRO A 298 -23.57 15.65 26.54
CA PRO A 298 -24.21 14.85 27.56
C PRO A 298 -25.37 15.65 28.11
N GLU A 299 -26.60 15.22 27.84
CA GLU A 299 -27.76 15.62 28.64
C GLU A 299 -27.58 15.01 30.04
N GLY A 300 -26.96 15.75 30.95
CA GLY A 300 -26.78 15.32 32.33
C GLY A 300 -25.52 15.91 32.97
N PHE A 301 -25.71 16.72 34.00
CA PHE A 301 -24.63 17.21 34.85
C PHE A 301 -24.09 16.06 35.71
N SER A 302 -23.09 15.34 35.19
CA SER A 302 -22.37 14.30 35.92
C SER A 302 -20.92 14.76 36.12
N LEU A 303 -20.58 15.15 37.36
CA LEU A 303 -19.22 15.40 37.83
C LEU A 303 -18.45 14.07 37.93
N GLN A 304 -18.07 13.51 36.79
CA GLN A 304 -17.12 12.41 36.74
C GLN A 304 -15.77 12.97 36.32
N PHE A 305 -14.77 12.81 37.19
CA PHE A 305 -13.36 13.01 36.87
C PHE A 305 -13.00 12.13 35.67
N ARG A 306 -13.02 12.71 34.46
CA ARG A 306 -12.70 11.99 33.22
C ARG A 306 -11.20 11.69 33.22
N PRO A 307 -10.76 10.41 33.21
CA PRO A 307 -9.40 10.12 32.80
C PRO A 307 -9.18 10.67 31.39
N ARG A 308 -7.98 11.20 31.09
CA ARG A 308 -7.61 11.72 29.76
C ARG A 308 -8.16 10.76 28.69
N LYS A 309 -9.07 11.26 27.83
CA LYS A 309 -9.63 10.50 26.71
C LYS A 309 -8.45 9.97 25.88
N VAL A 310 -8.22 8.66 25.97
CA VAL A 310 -7.28 7.96 25.09
C VAL A 310 -7.83 8.12 23.68
N SER A 311 -7.00 8.63 22.76
CA SER A 311 -7.34 8.67 21.34
C SER A 311 -7.78 7.27 20.94
N ILE A 312 -9.03 7.17 20.48
CA ILE A 312 -9.71 5.90 20.21
C ILE A 312 -9.08 5.14 19.02
N ARG A 313 -8.16 5.79 18.30
CA ARG A 313 -7.41 5.25 17.17
C ARG A 313 -5.93 5.08 17.52
N PRO A 314 -5.25 4.10 16.93
CA PRO A 314 -3.79 4.01 17.05
C PRO A 314 -3.21 5.34 16.59
N THR A 315 -2.63 6.07 17.51
CA THR A 315 -1.96 7.33 17.18
C THR A 315 -0.65 6.93 16.52
N ARG A 316 -0.41 7.40 15.29
CA ARG A 316 0.86 7.16 14.60
C ARG A 316 1.98 7.70 15.47
N LYS A 317 2.91 6.84 15.86
CA LYS A 317 4.11 7.26 16.57
C LYS A 317 5.11 7.66 15.51
N GLU A 318 5.71 8.83 15.64
CA GLU A 318 6.82 9.20 14.77
C GLU A 318 7.94 8.16 14.94
N LYS A 319 8.28 7.45 13.86
CA LYS A 319 9.41 6.52 13.85
C LYS A 319 10.65 7.35 13.53
N ASN A 320 11.70 7.25 14.36
CA ASN A 320 13.01 7.81 14.03
C ASN A 320 13.43 7.26 12.67
N GLN A 321 13.51 8.11 11.65
CA GLN A 321 13.85 7.71 10.29
C GLN A 321 15.32 7.24 10.24
N ASP A 322 15.56 6.10 9.59
CA ASP A 322 16.89 5.72 9.12
C ASP A 322 17.32 6.66 7.98
N GLU A 323 18.47 7.33 8.16
CA GLU A 323 19.42 8.01 7.25
C GLU A 323 18.97 8.85 6.02
N MET A 324 17.74 8.79 5.51
CA MET A 324 17.28 9.51 4.29
C MET A 324 15.91 10.20 4.52
N GLY A 325 15.82 11.02 5.56
CA GLY A 325 14.56 11.54 6.08
C GLY A 325 13.88 12.61 5.23
N TRP A 326 13.16 12.21 4.18
CA TRP A 326 12.29 13.11 3.43
C TRP A 326 11.16 13.63 4.34
N GLN A 327 11.14 14.94 4.61
CA GLN A 327 10.13 15.60 5.48
C GLN A 327 8.69 15.37 4.99
N LEU A 328 8.52 15.24 3.67
CA LEU A 328 7.23 14.98 3.01
C LEU A 328 6.80 13.51 3.07
N SER A 329 7.66 12.61 3.56
CA SER A 329 7.42 11.15 3.63
C SER A 329 7.55 10.58 5.04
N ARG A 330 7.15 11.36 6.07
CA ARG A 330 7.09 10.88 7.46
C ARG A 330 5.99 9.81 7.64
N PHE A 331 4.86 10.01 6.97
CA PHE A 331 3.68 9.15 7.01
C PHE A 331 4.00 7.68 6.73
N TYR A 332 3.43 6.80 7.55
CA TYR A 332 3.39 5.37 7.29
C TYR A 332 1.97 4.80 7.53
N PRO A 333 1.54 3.79 6.74
CA PRO A 333 0.25 3.13 6.92
C PRO A 333 0.18 2.33 8.23
N LEU A 334 -0.94 2.40 8.94
CA LEU A 334 -1.09 1.67 10.23
C LEU A 334 -1.01 0.15 10.10
N ILE A 335 -1.26 -0.40 8.90
CA ILE A 335 -1.09 -1.83 8.64
C ILE A 335 0.38 -2.29 8.80
N GLU A 336 1.35 -1.38 8.68
CA GLU A 336 2.77 -1.67 8.93
C GLU A 336 2.97 -2.23 10.34
N ASP A 337 2.39 -1.57 11.34
CA ASP A 337 2.56 -1.95 12.75
C ASP A 337 1.88 -3.28 13.03
N VAL A 338 0.69 -3.50 12.47
CA VAL A 338 -0.05 -4.78 12.58
C VAL A 338 0.77 -5.94 12.03
N VAL A 339 1.38 -5.77 10.86
CA VAL A 339 2.16 -6.83 10.21
C VAL A 339 3.51 -7.01 10.89
N ALA A 340 4.14 -5.94 11.36
CA ALA A 340 5.38 -6.02 12.13
C ALA A 340 5.16 -6.75 13.47
N GLU A 341 4.05 -6.49 14.16
CA GLU A 341 3.67 -7.20 15.39
C GLU A 341 3.26 -8.65 15.12
N LEU A 342 2.54 -8.91 14.03
CA LEU A 342 2.24 -10.27 13.58
C LEU A 342 3.52 -11.05 13.26
N GLY A 343 4.48 -10.42 12.59
CA GLY A 343 5.80 -10.98 12.30
C GLY A 343 6.56 -11.44 13.53
N LYS A 344 6.37 -10.76 14.66
CA LYS A 344 6.97 -11.03 15.98
C LYS A 344 6.09 -11.87 16.90
N ASN A 345 4.94 -12.37 16.42
CA ASN A 345 3.90 -13.05 17.21
C ASN A 345 3.34 -12.23 18.39
N GLY A 346 3.48 -10.90 18.37
CA GLY A 346 3.09 -9.99 19.45
C GLY A 346 1.71 -9.35 19.32
N LEU A 347 0.96 -9.67 18.26
CA LEU A 347 -0.32 -9.02 17.97
C LEU A 347 -1.37 -9.30 19.09
N PRO A 348 -2.05 -8.28 19.64
CA PRO A 348 -3.01 -8.45 20.72
C PRO A 348 -4.19 -9.34 20.36
N LYS A 349 -4.45 -10.37 21.17
CA LYS A 349 -5.52 -11.36 20.94
C LYS A 349 -6.93 -10.78 21.08
N GLU A 350 -7.08 -9.70 21.86
CA GLU A 350 -8.38 -9.00 22.04
C GLU A 350 -8.76 -8.21 20.79
N GLN A 351 -7.80 -7.53 20.17
CA GLN A 351 -8.03 -6.72 18.97
C GLN A 351 -8.03 -7.57 17.69
N TYR A 352 -7.24 -8.65 17.68
CA TYR A 352 -7.09 -9.57 16.56
C TYR A 352 -7.24 -11.04 16.97
N PRO A 353 -8.46 -11.47 17.34
CA PRO A 353 -8.73 -12.86 17.72
C PRO A 353 -8.53 -13.84 16.56
N TYR A 354 -8.28 -15.10 16.92
CA TYR A 354 -8.27 -16.21 15.98
C TYR A 354 -9.68 -16.73 15.73
N VAL A 355 -9.96 -17.18 14.51
CA VAL A 355 -11.18 -17.98 14.23
C VAL A 355 -11.11 -19.34 14.93
N LYS A 356 -9.94 -19.97 14.89
CA LYS A 356 -9.62 -21.18 15.67
C LYS A 356 -8.28 -20.97 16.37
N LEU A 357 -8.25 -21.20 17.69
CA LEU A 357 -7.02 -21.10 18.47
C LEU A 357 -5.98 -22.12 17.97
N PRO A 358 -4.74 -21.69 17.69
CA PRO A 358 -3.64 -22.60 17.36
C PRO A 358 -3.41 -23.60 18.49
N VAL A 359 -3.23 -24.88 18.14
CA VAL A 359 -3.02 -25.98 19.11
C VAL A 359 -1.78 -25.73 19.99
N SER A 360 -0.76 -25.06 19.46
CA SER A 360 0.46 -24.67 20.19
C SER A 360 0.24 -23.71 21.35
N LEU A 361 -0.84 -22.90 21.33
CA LEU A 361 -1.13 -21.90 22.38
C LEU A 361 -2.07 -22.44 23.46
N VAL A 362 -2.67 -23.62 23.26
CA VAL A 362 -3.56 -24.26 24.25
C VAL A 362 -2.74 -24.90 25.38
N GLY A 363 -1.47 -25.21 25.14
CA GLY A 363 -0.58 -25.87 26.11
C GLY A 363 0.01 -24.97 27.22
N GLU A 364 -0.11 -23.64 27.12
CA GLU A 364 0.47 -22.72 28.13
C GLU A 364 -0.53 -22.30 29.23
N ALA A 365 -1.82 -22.59 29.08
CA ALA A 365 -2.86 -22.12 30.00
C ALA A 365 -3.18 -23.09 31.16
N SER A 366 -2.43 -24.19 31.30
CA SER A 366 -2.63 -25.13 32.40
C SER A 366 -1.33 -25.84 32.72
N VAL A 367 -0.69 -25.47 33.84
CA VAL A 367 -0.04 -26.36 34.82
C VAL A 367 0.60 -25.47 35.91
N THR A 368 -0.12 -25.29 37.02
CA THR A 368 0.48 -25.11 38.34
C THR A 368 0.65 -26.50 38.96
N GLY A 369 1.88 -27.00 39.04
CA GLY A 369 2.20 -28.29 39.68
C GLY A 369 3.52 -28.89 39.20
N GLN A 370 4.54 -28.75 40.05
CA GLN A 370 5.89 -29.34 40.15
C GLN A 370 6.34 -30.57 39.32
N PRO A 371 7.68 -30.82 39.24
CA PRO A 371 8.36 -31.31 38.04
C PRO A 371 8.52 -32.83 38.01
N ALA A 372 8.48 -33.41 36.81
CA ALA A 372 8.94 -34.77 36.56
C ALA A 372 9.72 -34.86 35.25
N SER A 373 11.00 -35.24 35.42
CA SER A 373 11.94 -35.94 34.53
C SER A 373 11.95 -35.67 33.02
N ALA A 374 13.13 -35.21 32.59
CA ALA A 374 13.55 -34.99 31.22
C ALA A 374 13.45 -36.25 30.33
N VAL A 375 12.86 -36.07 29.14
CA VAL A 375 13.05 -36.93 27.96
C VAL A 375 13.37 -35.99 26.78
N PRO A 376 14.39 -36.26 25.94
CA PRO A 376 14.78 -35.32 24.88
C PRO A 376 13.77 -35.34 23.74
N LEU A 377 13.14 -34.19 23.47
CA LEU A 377 12.25 -33.98 22.34
C LEU A 377 13.06 -33.92 21.03
N LYS A 378 12.75 -34.81 20.08
CA LYS A 378 13.31 -34.76 18.71
C LYS A 378 12.85 -33.46 18.02
N LYS A 379 13.81 -32.74 17.43
CA LYS A 379 13.60 -31.52 16.64
C LYS A 379 12.59 -31.76 15.50
N PRO A 380 11.66 -30.85 15.20
CA PRO A 380 10.78 -30.99 14.05
C PRO A 380 11.59 -30.78 12.76
N HIS A 381 11.38 -31.66 11.78
CA HIS A 381 12.00 -31.56 10.47
C HIS A 381 11.46 -30.34 9.70
N SER A 382 12.38 -29.51 9.23
CA SER A 382 12.16 -28.40 8.30
C SER A 382 11.47 -28.91 7.03
N VAL A 383 10.18 -28.59 6.86
CA VAL A 383 9.46 -28.85 5.62
C VAL A 383 9.94 -27.83 4.58
N ARG A 384 10.68 -28.28 3.57
CA ARG A 384 11.03 -27.46 2.40
C ARG A 384 9.77 -27.17 1.61
N THR A 385 9.29 -25.92 1.63
CA THR A 385 8.23 -25.47 0.73
C THR A 385 8.75 -25.47 -0.71
N ILE A 386 8.09 -26.21 -1.59
CA ILE A 386 8.37 -26.24 -3.03
C ILE A 386 7.91 -24.89 -3.61
N ARG A 387 8.85 -24.17 -4.25
CA ARG A 387 8.56 -22.93 -4.97
C ARG A 387 7.78 -23.24 -6.26
N TYR A 388 6.62 -22.63 -6.44
CA TYR A 388 6.01 -22.50 -7.77
C TYR A 388 6.36 -21.12 -8.32
N ASN A 389 7.24 -21.10 -9.32
CA ASN A 389 7.71 -19.88 -9.97
C ASN A 389 6.81 -19.57 -11.19
N TRP A 390 5.85 -18.66 -11.02
CA TRP A 390 4.91 -18.26 -12.07
C TRP A 390 5.54 -17.41 -13.18
N ALA A 391 6.77 -16.93 -13.00
CA ALA A 391 7.54 -16.16 -13.98
C ALA A 391 8.35 -17.01 -15.00
N ALA A 392 8.23 -18.33 -14.98
CA ALA A 392 9.04 -19.24 -15.83
C ALA A 392 8.23 -20.09 -16.82
N ALA A 393 6.93 -19.81 -17.04
CA ALA A 393 6.15 -20.48 -18.06
C ALA A 393 6.42 -19.86 -19.45
N GLY A 394 7.56 -20.19 -20.04
CA GLY A 394 7.89 -19.69 -21.39
C GLY A 394 9.22 -20.13 -22.00
N LYS A 395 9.93 -21.13 -21.47
CA LYS A 395 11.15 -21.65 -22.11
C LYS A 395 11.11 -23.16 -22.24
N ILE A 396 10.76 -23.60 -23.45
CA ILE A 396 10.97 -24.96 -23.95
C ILE A 396 12.47 -25.25 -23.92
N SER A 397 12.80 -26.42 -23.37
CA SER A 397 14.13 -26.97 -23.18
C SER A 397 14.83 -27.34 -24.48
N VAL A 398 16.09 -26.91 -24.65
CA VAL A 398 17.13 -27.69 -25.33
C VAL A 398 18.43 -27.47 -24.57
N GLY A 399 19.05 -28.56 -24.11
CA GLY A 399 20.12 -28.53 -23.11
C GLY A 399 21.51 -28.22 -23.65
N SER A 400 22.35 -27.66 -22.78
CA SER A 400 23.75 -28.09 -22.59
C SER A 400 24.33 -27.42 -21.35
N ALA A 401 25.00 -28.23 -20.55
CA ALA A 401 25.70 -27.83 -19.34
C ALA A 401 26.91 -26.94 -19.68
N SER A 402 27.03 -25.81 -18.98
CA SER A 402 28.33 -25.23 -18.64
C SER A 402 28.17 -24.28 -17.46
N SER A 403 29.01 -24.52 -16.46
CA SER A 403 29.34 -23.61 -15.37
C SER A 403 30.00 -22.35 -15.93
N ASP A 404 29.54 -21.15 -15.58
CA ASP A 404 30.28 -20.22 -14.72
C ASP A 404 29.49 -18.92 -14.45
N SER A 405 29.76 -18.37 -13.26
CA SER A 405 29.66 -16.99 -12.76
C SER A 405 28.70 -15.93 -13.35
N GLY A 406 28.00 -15.23 -12.42
CA GLY A 406 27.82 -13.78 -12.52
C GLY A 406 26.40 -13.24 -12.62
N SER A 407 25.64 -13.25 -11.51
CA SER A 407 24.73 -12.17 -11.07
C SER A 407 23.88 -12.70 -9.91
N SER A 408 24.39 -12.60 -8.69
CA SER A 408 23.53 -12.76 -7.51
C SER A 408 22.75 -11.45 -7.33
N THR A 409 21.55 -11.39 -7.90
CA THR A 409 20.52 -10.55 -7.29
C THR A 409 20.42 -11.02 -5.84
N ASN A 410 20.79 -10.17 -4.89
CA ASN A 410 20.66 -10.43 -3.46
C ASN A 410 19.17 -10.46 -3.10
N GLU A 411 18.43 -11.45 -3.58
CA GLU A 411 17.10 -11.71 -3.07
C GLU A 411 17.25 -12.20 -1.62
N PRO A 412 16.59 -11.54 -0.66
CA PRO A 412 16.68 -11.95 0.74
C PRO A 412 16.25 -13.40 0.85
N THR A 413 17.06 -14.23 1.52
CA THR A 413 16.72 -15.63 1.77
C THR A 413 15.49 -15.69 2.69
N ILE A 414 14.32 -15.92 2.09
CA ILE A 414 13.05 -16.07 2.81
C ILE A 414 13.06 -17.43 3.51
N THR A 415 13.00 -17.44 4.84
CA THR A 415 13.15 -18.65 5.66
C THR A 415 12.00 -18.91 6.63
N GLY A 416 11.02 -18.00 6.74
CA GLY A 416 9.88 -18.15 7.65
C GLY A 416 8.53 -18.40 6.98
N THR A 417 7.50 -18.61 7.80
CA THR A 417 6.11 -18.84 7.36
C THR A 417 5.53 -17.60 6.69
N ARG A 418 4.70 -17.80 5.66
CA ARG A 418 4.11 -16.71 4.89
C ARG A 418 3.06 -15.96 5.71
N ILE A 419 2.98 -14.65 5.49
CA ILE A 419 2.00 -13.77 6.12
C ILE A 419 1.08 -13.23 5.03
N PHE A 420 -0.22 -13.46 5.18
CA PHE A 420 -1.25 -12.91 4.32
C PHE A 420 -1.97 -11.77 5.03
N VAL A 421 -2.18 -10.68 4.31
CA VAL A 421 -2.94 -9.53 4.76
C VAL A 421 -4.07 -9.32 3.77
N PHE A 422 -5.31 -9.29 4.25
CA PHE A 422 -6.46 -9.00 3.40
C PHE A 422 -7.19 -7.75 3.89
N ILE A 423 -7.20 -6.69 3.06
CA ILE A 423 -7.89 -5.43 3.36
C ILE A 423 -9.23 -5.39 2.62
N VAL A 424 -10.33 -5.40 3.38
CA VAL A 424 -11.66 -5.13 2.87
C VAL A 424 -11.80 -3.62 2.61
N GLY A 425 -12.35 -3.23 1.45
CA GLY A 425 -12.61 -1.82 1.14
C GLY A 425 -11.47 -1.09 0.43
N GLY A 426 -10.48 -1.83 -0.07
CA GLY A 426 -9.42 -1.30 -0.92
C GLY A 426 -8.08 -1.14 -0.20
N MET A 427 -7.00 -1.51 -0.89
CA MET A 427 -5.63 -1.21 -0.46
C MET A 427 -5.03 -0.09 -1.29
N THR A 428 -3.99 0.53 -0.77
CA THR A 428 -3.26 1.62 -1.42
C THR A 428 -1.87 1.17 -1.87
N ARG A 429 -1.24 1.95 -2.75
CA ARG A 429 0.16 1.75 -3.14
C ARG A 429 1.12 1.87 -1.95
N SER A 430 0.82 2.75 -0.99
CA SER A 430 1.60 2.88 0.24
C SER A 430 1.67 1.60 1.04
N GLU A 431 0.51 0.96 1.23
CA GLU A 431 0.41 -0.30 1.95
C GLU A 431 1.13 -1.40 1.20
N LEU A 432 0.99 -1.46 -0.13
CA LEU A 432 1.70 -2.42 -0.97
C LEU A 432 3.24 -2.29 -0.85
N ARG A 433 3.77 -1.06 -0.92
CA ARG A 433 5.18 -0.76 -0.71
C ARG A 433 5.65 -1.20 0.68
N THR A 434 4.88 -0.88 1.72
CA THR A 434 5.19 -1.28 3.09
C THR A 434 5.31 -2.81 3.21
N MET A 435 4.47 -3.59 2.53
CA MET A 435 4.56 -5.05 2.57
C MET A 435 5.84 -5.59 1.90
N ARG A 436 6.30 -4.96 0.81
CA ARG A 436 7.59 -5.28 0.18
C ARG A 436 8.74 -4.98 1.13
N LYS A 437 8.71 -3.81 1.78
CA LYS A 437 9.69 -3.42 2.82
C LYS A 437 9.71 -4.43 3.97
N LEU A 438 8.54 -4.80 4.50
CA LEU A 438 8.43 -5.77 5.60
C LEU A 438 8.88 -7.18 5.19
N THR A 439 8.67 -7.58 3.93
CA THR A 439 9.18 -8.87 3.42
C THR A 439 10.70 -8.96 3.53
N ALA A 440 11.40 -7.88 3.16
CA ALA A 440 12.85 -7.79 3.31
C ALA A 440 13.29 -7.75 4.79
N GLN A 441 12.59 -6.98 5.63
CA GLN A 441 12.94 -6.82 7.05
C GLN A 441 12.68 -8.07 7.89
N LEU A 442 11.55 -8.76 7.69
CA LEU A 442 11.15 -9.93 8.46
C LEU A 442 11.75 -11.23 7.92
N LYS A 443 12.33 -11.22 6.72
CA LYS A 443 12.78 -12.43 5.98
C LYS A 443 11.66 -13.49 5.86
N ARG A 444 10.42 -13.03 5.81
CA ARG A 444 9.17 -13.78 5.66
C ARG A 444 8.44 -13.20 4.46
N GLU A 445 7.86 -14.04 3.60
CA GLU A 445 7.07 -13.55 2.48
C GLU A 445 5.76 -12.93 2.99
N VAL A 446 5.56 -11.64 2.74
CA VAL A 446 4.33 -10.91 3.11
C VAL A 446 3.53 -10.64 1.84
N ILE A 447 2.33 -11.23 1.76
CA ILE A 447 1.43 -11.12 0.63
C ILE A 447 0.21 -10.31 1.06
N ILE A 448 -0.06 -9.21 0.36
CA ILE A 448 -1.24 -8.38 0.59
C ILE A 448 -2.24 -8.55 -0.54
N GLY A 449 -3.51 -8.67 -0.17
CA GLY A 449 -4.64 -8.66 -1.07
C GLY A 449 -5.73 -7.73 -0.55
N SER A 450 -6.63 -7.36 -1.44
CA SER A 450 -7.76 -6.51 -1.09
C SER A 450 -8.90 -6.70 -2.07
N THR A 451 -9.99 -5.96 -1.86
CA THR A 451 -11.09 -5.91 -2.83
C THR A 451 -10.75 -5.15 -4.10
N SER A 452 -9.83 -4.18 -4.02
CA SER A 452 -9.42 -3.29 -5.10
C SER A 452 -8.13 -2.56 -4.72
N LEU A 453 -7.35 -2.15 -5.71
CA LEU A 453 -6.18 -1.28 -5.51
C LEU A 453 -6.60 0.14 -5.88
N ASP A 454 -6.73 1.00 -4.86
CA ASP A 454 -7.37 2.30 -5.00
C ASP A 454 -6.32 3.42 -5.03
N ASN A 455 -6.47 4.33 -5.99
CA ASN A 455 -5.83 5.64 -5.93
C ASN A 455 -6.72 6.63 -5.13
N PRO A 456 -6.20 7.81 -4.73
CA PRO A 456 -6.96 8.75 -3.93
C PRO A 456 -8.28 9.19 -4.59
N GLN A 457 -8.28 9.41 -5.91
CA GLN A 457 -9.47 9.81 -6.65
C GLN A 457 -10.57 8.72 -6.62
N GLN A 458 -10.21 7.47 -6.89
CA GLN A 458 -11.12 6.32 -6.82
C GLN A 458 -11.65 6.12 -5.39
N PHE A 459 -10.80 6.32 -4.39
CA PHE A 459 -11.23 6.24 -3.00
C PHE A 459 -12.24 7.36 -2.64
N LEU A 460 -12.00 8.60 -3.08
CA LEU A 460 -12.93 9.72 -2.90
C LEU A 460 -14.26 9.46 -3.61
N GLN A 461 -14.25 8.90 -4.83
CA GLN A 461 -15.46 8.52 -5.55
C GLN A 461 -16.27 7.45 -4.81
N LYS A 462 -15.60 6.44 -4.23
CA LYS A 462 -16.26 5.43 -3.38
C LYS A 462 -16.82 6.06 -2.12
N LEU A 463 -16.10 6.97 -1.49
CA LEU A 463 -16.56 7.65 -0.28
C LEU A 463 -17.76 8.57 -0.58
N ARG A 464 -17.80 9.21 -1.76
CA ARG A 464 -18.95 9.98 -2.26
C ARG A 464 -20.21 9.13 -2.43
N SER A 465 -20.05 7.90 -2.96
CA SER A 465 -21.18 6.99 -3.23
C SER A 465 -21.68 6.22 -2.01
N LEU A 466 -20.98 6.29 -0.87
CA LEU A 466 -21.50 5.74 0.37
C LEU A 466 -22.71 6.56 0.84
N THR A 467 -23.91 6.05 0.71
CA THR A 467 -25.08 6.62 1.39
C THR A 467 -25.13 6.13 2.84
N THR A 468 -25.52 7.02 3.75
CA THR A 468 -26.02 6.62 5.07
C THR A 468 -27.22 5.71 4.85
N ILE A 469 -27.23 4.53 5.46
CA ILE A 469 -28.28 3.50 5.28
C ILE A 469 -29.65 3.93 5.85
N ASP A 470 -29.83 5.22 6.16
CA ASP A 470 -31.12 5.75 6.58
C ASP A 470 -32.10 5.97 5.39
N ASP A 471 -31.66 5.73 4.14
CA ASP A 471 -32.50 5.79 2.92
C ASP A 471 -32.78 4.41 2.28
N ILE A 472 -32.52 3.30 2.98
CA ILE A 472 -32.94 1.96 2.54
C ILE A 472 -33.96 1.44 3.55
N ASP A 473 -35.16 1.99 3.47
CA ASP A 473 -36.38 1.38 4.02
C ASP A 473 -36.75 0.09 3.27
#